data_AF-A0A933QTN0-F1
#
_entry.id   AF-A0A933QTN0-F1
#
_cell.length_a   1.000
_cell.length_b   1.000
_cell.length_c   1.000
_cell.angle_alpha   90.00
_cell.angle_beta   90.00
_cell.angle_gamma   90.00
#
_symmetry.space_group_name_H-M   'P 1'
#
loop_
_entity.id
_entity.type
_entity.pdbx_description
1 polymer ?
#
loop_
_entity_poly.entity_id
_entity_poly.type
_entity_poly.pdbx_seq_one_letter_code
_entity_poly.pdbx_strand_id
1 'polypeptide(L)'
;MINALRVGYSVLRYRGGIGQWAWAVNRVAGLGILFFLALHIVDIFVAGFGPALFDELLFLYKGPVVRVLDIFLVFGLLYHGINGLRLTLMDFKPTMAKQHIKLFYIQTIIFLVTFIPASLFLLNEFYGLVFGALITVAVLALPLGIALVTNYLSFENVNAEVSAGNYNAAITGLASSQGRPRTSFEYNMWLFMRVSGLLIIFLALFHMLLMHFVINVEQISFMTLVDRWTGVQGAFWRLYDLLLLIFAFTHGINGTRNVLEDYFHSPGWRAFLKISLWLFWFVLMVMGSFIIFTFNPG
;
A
#
# COMPACT_ATOMS: atom_id res chain seq x y z
N MET A 1 26.09 18.63 28.01
CA MET A 1 24.87 17.78 28.04
C MET A 1 23.68 18.34 27.26
N ILE A 2 23.50 19.66 27.14
CA ILE A 2 22.31 20.27 26.48
C ILE A 2 22.27 20.04 24.95
N ASN A 3 23.41 19.85 24.29
CA ASN A 3 23.47 19.66 22.82
C ASN A 3 23.10 18.26 22.33
N ALA A 4 23.37 17.18 23.09
CA ALA A 4 23.03 15.82 22.68
C ALA A 4 21.51 15.56 22.75
N LEU A 5 20.83 16.13 23.75
CA LEU A 5 19.38 16.10 23.85
C LEU A 5 18.73 16.92 22.72
N ARG A 6 19.25 18.12 22.40
CA ARG A 6 18.76 18.90 21.25
C ARG A 6 18.87 18.15 19.93
N VAL A 7 19.98 17.44 19.67
CA VAL A 7 20.15 16.62 18.45
C VAL A 7 19.18 15.45 18.43
N GLY A 8 18.96 14.77 19.56
CA GLY A 8 17.99 13.67 19.69
C GLY A 8 16.53 14.10 19.43
N TYR A 9 16.10 15.24 19.97
CA TYR A 9 14.78 15.81 19.69
C TYR A 9 14.64 16.30 18.24
N SER A 10 15.76 16.67 17.60
CA SER A 10 15.76 17.17 16.23
C SER A 10 15.46 16.08 15.18
N VAL A 11 15.73 14.81 15.51
CA VAL A 11 15.45 13.63 14.66
C VAL A 11 14.00 13.15 14.82
N LEU A 12 13.41 13.37 16.01
CA LEU A 12 12.02 13.04 16.31
C LEU A 12 11.02 14.13 15.86
N ARG A 13 11.49 15.35 15.56
CA ARG A 13 10.65 16.39 14.99
C ARG A 13 10.35 16.07 13.52
N TYR A 14 9.07 15.92 13.23
CA TYR A 14 8.52 16.09 11.89
C TYR A 14 9.02 17.44 11.31
N ARG A 15 9.60 17.42 10.11
CA ARG A 15 10.28 18.56 9.47
C ARG A 15 9.71 18.90 8.09
N GLY A 16 8.60 18.26 7.69
CA GLY A 16 7.86 18.60 6.46
C GLY A 16 8.59 18.37 5.14
N GLY A 17 9.78 17.73 5.16
CA GLY A 17 10.59 17.51 3.95
C GLY A 17 9.97 16.48 2.99
N ILE A 18 10.25 16.61 1.70
CA ILE A 18 9.73 15.74 0.62
C ILE A 18 9.92 14.24 0.94
N GLY A 19 11.07 13.87 1.52
CA GLY A 19 11.35 12.48 1.92
C GLY A 19 10.46 11.97 3.05
N GLN A 20 10.10 12.82 4.02
CA GLN A 20 9.21 12.45 5.13
C GLN A 20 7.77 12.28 4.66
N TRP A 21 7.31 13.16 3.75
CA TRP A 21 6.00 13.00 3.09
C TRP A 21 5.94 11.71 2.28
N ALA A 22 6.97 11.43 1.49
CA ALA A 22 7.02 10.21 0.70
C ALA A 22 6.99 8.95 1.58
N TRP A 23 7.67 9.01 2.72
CA TRP A 23 7.67 7.95 3.73
C TRP A 23 6.28 7.74 4.37
N ALA A 24 5.61 8.84 4.74
CA ALA A 24 4.32 8.80 5.42
C ALA A 24 3.21 8.29 4.49
N VAL A 25 3.09 8.88 3.29
CA VAL A 25 2.11 8.46 2.29
C VAL A 25 2.29 7.00 1.93
N ASN A 26 3.53 6.52 1.78
CA ASN A 26 3.79 5.11 1.46
C ASN A 26 3.33 4.13 2.56
N ARG A 27 3.50 4.50 3.84
CA ARG A 27 3.04 3.68 4.98
C ARG A 27 1.52 3.67 5.07
N VAL A 28 0.89 4.85 5.00
CA VAL A 28 -0.57 4.98 5.05
C VAL A 28 -1.21 4.25 3.88
N ALA A 29 -0.67 4.40 2.67
CA ALA A 29 -1.10 3.64 1.50
C ALA A 29 -0.98 2.13 1.72
N GLY A 30 0.17 1.65 2.21
CA GLY A 30 0.37 0.22 2.50
C GLY A 30 -0.62 -0.34 3.52
N LEU A 31 -0.89 0.39 4.60
CA LEU A 31 -1.88 0.01 5.61
C LEU A 31 -3.31 0.03 5.05
N GLY A 32 -3.64 1.03 4.23
CA GLY A 32 -4.94 1.11 3.55
C GLY A 32 -5.16 -0.06 2.58
N ILE A 33 -4.14 -0.42 1.79
CA ILE A 33 -4.18 -1.58 0.89
C ILE A 33 -4.34 -2.88 1.68
N LEU A 34 -3.62 -3.05 2.80
CA LEU A 34 -3.77 -4.25 3.64
C LEU A 34 -5.17 -4.34 4.26
N PHE A 35 -5.72 -3.22 4.72
CA PHE A 35 -7.08 -3.16 5.25
C PHE A 35 -8.11 -3.56 4.18
N PHE A 36 -8.01 -2.98 2.97
CA PHE A 36 -8.84 -3.38 1.84
C PHE A 36 -8.66 -4.87 1.52
N LEU A 37 -7.42 -5.35 1.43
CA LEU A 37 -7.12 -6.75 1.12
C LEU A 37 -7.73 -7.70 2.18
N ALA A 38 -7.71 -7.34 3.45
CA ALA A 38 -8.35 -8.13 4.49
C ALA A 38 -9.87 -8.21 4.31
N LEU A 39 -10.53 -7.09 4.04
CA LEU A 39 -11.97 -7.07 3.72
C LEU A 39 -12.26 -7.88 2.46
N HIS A 40 -11.43 -7.74 1.43
CA HIS A 40 -11.55 -8.46 0.17
C HIS A 40 -11.43 -9.98 0.34
N ILE A 41 -10.53 -10.46 1.21
CA ILE A 41 -10.42 -11.90 1.52
C ILE A 41 -11.70 -12.40 2.19
N VAL A 42 -12.28 -11.63 3.12
CA VAL A 42 -13.55 -11.97 3.78
C VAL A 42 -14.68 -12.03 2.76
N ASP A 43 -14.77 -11.03 1.89
CA ASP A 43 -15.80 -10.93 0.85
C ASP A 43 -15.79 -12.13 -0.10
N ILE A 44 -14.62 -12.48 -0.65
CA ILE A 44 -14.49 -13.66 -1.51
C ILE A 44 -14.75 -14.96 -0.73
N PHE A 45 -14.41 -15.03 0.56
CA PHE A 45 -14.77 -16.18 1.40
C PHE A 45 -16.28 -16.34 1.55
N VAL A 46 -17.04 -15.24 1.57
CA VAL A 46 -18.51 -15.29 1.64
C VAL A 46 -19.13 -16.00 0.42
N ALA A 47 -18.45 -16.02 -0.72
CA ALA A 47 -18.88 -16.83 -1.86
C ALA A 47 -19.03 -18.32 -1.53
N GLY A 48 -18.33 -18.84 -0.52
CA GLY A 48 -18.49 -20.22 -0.05
C GLY A 48 -19.87 -20.55 0.53
N PHE A 49 -20.71 -19.56 0.82
CA PHE A 49 -22.05 -19.71 1.37
C PHE A 49 -23.15 -19.59 0.31
N GLY A 50 -22.77 -19.48 -0.97
CA GLY A 50 -23.68 -19.47 -2.11
C GLY A 50 -23.94 -18.08 -2.71
N PRO A 51 -24.59 -18.05 -3.89
CA PRO A 51 -24.76 -16.83 -4.68
C PRO A 51 -25.59 -15.77 -3.98
N ALA A 52 -26.64 -16.16 -3.25
CA ALA A 52 -27.55 -15.22 -2.61
C ALA A 52 -26.82 -14.30 -1.62
N LEU A 53 -25.99 -14.87 -0.73
CA LEU A 53 -25.26 -14.08 0.27
C LEU A 53 -24.14 -13.26 -0.38
N PHE A 54 -23.42 -13.81 -1.35
CA PHE A 54 -22.35 -13.09 -2.04
C PHE A 54 -22.90 -11.89 -2.84
N ASP A 55 -23.91 -12.13 -3.67
CA ASP A 55 -24.48 -11.09 -4.53
C ASP A 55 -25.22 -10.02 -3.72
N GLU A 56 -25.83 -10.37 -2.58
CA GLU A 56 -26.42 -9.40 -1.67
C GLU A 56 -25.36 -8.45 -1.11
N LEU A 57 -24.15 -8.91 -0.77
CA LEU A 57 -23.11 -8.03 -0.23
C LEU A 57 -22.45 -7.13 -1.30
N LEU A 58 -22.66 -7.39 -2.60
CA LEU A 58 -22.06 -6.58 -3.67
C LEU A 58 -22.54 -5.12 -3.69
N PHE A 59 -23.70 -4.79 -3.10
CA PHE A 59 -24.12 -3.38 -3.00
C PHE A 59 -23.11 -2.55 -2.19
N LEU A 60 -22.39 -3.17 -1.25
CA LEU A 60 -21.34 -2.52 -0.46
C LEU A 60 -20.13 -2.12 -1.32
N TYR A 61 -20.01 -2.66 -2.55
CA TYR A 61 -18.91 -2.38 -3.47
C TYR A 61 -19.31 -1.53 -4.68
N LYS A 62 -20.60 -1.55 -5.06
CA LYS A 62 -21.11 -0.84 -6.25
C LYS A 62 -21.67 0.55 -5.93
N GLY A 63 -21.68 0.96 -4.67
CA GLY A 63 -22.21 2.26 -4.26
C GLY A 63 -21.32 3.45 -4.68
N PRO A 64 -21.90 4.66 -4.86
CA PRO A 64 -21.17 5.87 -5.27
C PRO A 64 -19.99 6.19 -4.34
N VAL A 65 -20.21 6.13 -3.02
CA VAL A 65 -19.14 6.42 -2.05
C VAL A 65 -17.97 5.46 -2.22
N VAL A 66 -18.26 4.20 -2.55
CA VAL A 66 -17.24 3.17 -2.73
C VAL A 66 -16.44 3.42 -3.99
N ARG A 67 -17.06 3.96 -5.06
CA ARG A 67 -16.32 4.44 -6.24
C ARG A 67 -15.28 5.50 -5.90
N VAL A 68 -15.56 6.39 -4.94
CA VAL A 68 -14.55 7.33 -4.46
C VAL A 68 -13.46 6.61 -3.66
N LEU A 69 -13.83 5.64 -2.82
CA LEU A 69 -12.86 4.82 -2.09
C LEU A 69 -11.96 3.99 -3.02
N ASP A 70 -12.47 3.50 -4.16
CA ASP A 70 -11.70 2.81 -5.20
C ASP A 70 -10.59 3.73 -5.72
N ILE A 71 -10.85 5.04 -5.88
CA ILE A 71 -9.82 6.00 -6.31
C ILE A 71 -8.75 6.19 -5.24
N PHE A 72 -9.10 6.21 -3.96
CA PHE A 72 -8.12 6.20 -2.87
C PHE A 72 -7.31 4.90 -2.84
N LEU A 73 -7.93 3.75 -3.13
CA LEU A 73 -7.26 2.47 -3.21
C LEU A 73 -6.28 2.44 -4.39
N VAL A 74 -6.68 2.87 -5.59
CA VAL A 74 -5.82 2.96 -6.78
C VAL A 74 -4.69 3.97 -6.55
N PHE A 75 -4.98 5.12 -5.92
CA PHE A 75 -3.95 6.06 -5.48
C PHE A 75 -2.93 5.35 -4.58
N GLY A 76 -3.41 4.69 -3.54
CA GLY A 76 -2.59 4.00 -2.55
C GLY A 76 -1.74 2.92 -3.21
N LEU A 77 -2.34 2.04 -4.00
CA LEU A 77 -1.68 0.92 -4.68
C LEU A 77 -0.58 1.40 -5.63
N LEU A 78 -0.89 2.36 -6.51
CA LEU A 78 0.10 2.90 -7.45
C LEU A 78 1.22 3.63 -6.72
N TYR A 79 0.88 4.51 -5.76
CA TYR A 79 1.89 5.24 -5.00
C TYR A 79 2.79 4.28 -4.23
N HIS A 80 2.21 3.34 -3.48
CA HIS A 80 2.93 2.35 -2.68
C HIS A 80 3.84 1.46 -3.54
N GLY A 81 3.32 0.94 -4.66
CA GLY A 81 4.10 0.09 -5.57
C GLY A 81 5.27 0.83 -6.22
N ILE A 82 5.02 2.02 -6.78
CA ILE A 82 6.06 2.81 -7.47
C ILE A 82 7.09 3.35 -6.47
N ASN A 83 6.65 3.83 -5.31
CA ASN A 83 7.57 4.29 -4.26
C ASN A 83 8.35 3.13 -3.62
N GLY A 84 7.73 1.96 -3.46
CA GLY A 84 8.39 0.73 -3.07
C GLY A 84 9.49 0.31 -4.05
N LEU A 85 9.24 0.43 -5.37
CA LEU A 85 10.26 0.20 -6.40
C LEU A 85 11.43 1.18 -6.28
N ARG A 86 11.15 2.47 -6.03
CA ARG A 86 12.18 3.49 -5.78
C ARG A 86 13.08 3.10 -4.60
N LEU A 87 12.48 2.68 -3.48
CA LEU A 87 13.22 2.26 -2.29
C LEU A 87 14.04 0.99 -2.57
N THR A 88 13.44 0.00 -3.22
CA THR A 88 14.12 -1.26 -3.59
C THR A 88 15.34 -1.02 -4.49
N LEU A 89 15.24 -0.10 -5.44
CA LEU A 89 16.37 0.29 -6.29
C LEU A 89 17.53 0.89 -5.48
N MET A 90 17.24 1.74 -4.51
CA MET A 90 18.25 2.36 -3.65
C MET A 90 18.86 1.35 -2.66
N ASP A 91 18.08 0.37 -2.21
CA ASP A 91 18.52 -0.71 -1.33
C ASP A 91 19.52 -1.65 -2.04
N PHE A 92 19.24 -2.05 -3.29
CA PHE A 92 20.14 -2.93 -4.06
C PHE A 92 21.28 -2.21 -4.76
N LYS A 93 21.12 -0.92 -5.08
CA LYS A 93 22.16 -0.08 -5.68
C LYS A 93 22.38 1.18 -4.84
N PRO A 94 23.14 1.11 -3.74
CA PRO A 94 23.30 2.22 -2.79
C PRO A 94 23.82 3.54 -3.41
N THR A 95 24.54 3.48 -4.53
CA THR A 95 24.96 4.68 -5.27
C THR A 95 23.79 5.52 -5.77
N MET A 96 22.62 4.91 -5.99
CA MET A 96 21.39 5.59 -6.37
C MET A 96 20.75 6.40 -5.24
N ALA A 97 21.10 6.13 -3.97
CA ALA A 97 20.61 6.92 -2.84
C ALA A 97 21.06 8.40 -2.92
N LYS A 98 22.23 8.67 -3.52
CA LYS A 98 22.68 10.05 -3.80
C LYS A 98 21.78 10.79 -4.77
N GLN A 99 21.00 10.07 -5.57
CA GLN A 99 20.08 10.61 -6.57
C GLN A 99 18.62 10.57 -6.11
N HIS A 100 18.36 10.44 -4.80
CA HIS A 100 17.00 10.23 -4.27
C HIS A 100 15.99 11.31 -4.69
N ILE A 101 16.41 12.58 -4.85
CA ILE A 101 15.55 13.66 -5.35
C ILE A 101 15.15 13.41 -6.81
N LYS A 102 16.11 13.08 -7.68
CA LYS A 102 15.83 12.74 -9.08
C LYS A 102 14.88 11.53 -9.18
N LEU A 103 15.15 10.50 -8.38
CA LEU A 103 14.28 9.31 -8.30
C LEU A 103 12.89 9.64 -7.74
N PHE A 104 12.78 10.59 -6.81
CA PHE A 104 11.49 11.09 -6.32
C PHE A 104 10.68 11.77 -7.43
N TYR A 105 11.28 12.61 -8.26
CA TYR A 105 10.57 13.23 -9.39
C TYR A 105 10.18 12.20 -10.45
N ILE A 106 11.08 11.27 -10.79
CA ILE A 106 10.78 10.18 -11.74
C ILE A 106 9.57 9.37 -11.27
N GLN A 107 9.55 8.92 -10.01
CA GLN A 107 8.38 8.19 -9.51
C GLN A 107 7.10 9.02 -9.55
N THR A 108 7.19 10.34 -9.33
CA THR A 108 6.02 11.22 -9.24
C THR A 108 5.42 11.38 -10.63
N ILE A 109 6.27 11.54 -11.64
CA ILE A 109 5.83 11.58 -13.05
C ILE A 109 5.16 10.25 -13.42
N ILE A 110 5.80 9.10 -13.14
CA ILE A 110 5.22 7.78 -13.43
C ILE A 110 3.89 7.59 -12.71
N PHE A 111 3.82 7.98 -11.44
CA PHE A 111 2.60 7.93 -10.65
C PHE A 111 1.48 8.79 -11.26
N LEU A 112 1.74 10.06 -11.61
CA LEU A 112 0.72 10.93 -12.20
C LEU A 112 0.26 10.43 -13.58
N VAL A 113 1.19 9.97 -14.41
CA VAL A 113 0.90 9.43 -15.76
C VAL A 113 0.06 8.16 -15.69
N THR A 114 0.19 7.36 -14.63
CA THR A 114 -0.60 6.12 -14.47
C THR A 114 -1.91 6.37 -13.72
N PHE A 115 -1.88 7.16 -12.65
CA PHE A 115 -3.03 7.43 -11.78
C PHE A 115 -4.10 8.30 -12.44
N ILE A 116 -3.72 9.38 -13.15
CA ILE A 116 -4.69 10.30 -13.73
C ILE A 116 -5.57 9.58 -14.76
N PRO A 117 -5.03 8.87 -15.78
CA PRO A 117 -5.87 8.15 -16.73
C PRO A 117 -6.71 7.06 -16.08
N ALA A 118 -6.14 6.29 -15.15
CA ALA A 118 -6.86 5.22 -14.47
C ALA A 118 -8.05 5.78 -13.64
N SER A 119 -7.82 6.84 -12.87
CA SER A 119 -8.88 7.46 -12.07
C SER A 119 -9.97 8.10 -12.92
N LEU A 120 -9.61 8.78 -14.01
CA LEU A 120 -10.58 9.37 -14.93
C LEU A 120 -11.43 8.29 -15.61
N PHE A 121 -10.82 7.18 -16.03
CA PHE A 121 -11.54 6.05 -16.60
C PHE A 121 -12.58 5.50 -15.61
N LEU A 122 -12.14 5.19 -14.38
CA LEU A 122 -13.00 4.64 -13.33
C LEU A 122 -14.14 5.57 -12.92
N LEU A 123 -13.89 6.87 -12.87
CA LEU A 123 -14.91 7.85 -12.46
C LEU A 123 -15.84 8.24 -13.60
N ASN A 124 -15.41 8.19 -14.86
CA ASN A 124 -16.20 8.68 -15.97
C ASN A 124 -17.49 7.87 -16.17
N GLU A 125 -17.45 6.56 -15.95
CA GLU A 125 -18.63 5.69 -16.08
C GLU A 125 -19.75 6.09 -15.11
N PHE A 126 -19.39 6.51 -13.89
CA PHE A 126 -20.35 6.77 -12.83
C PHE A 126 -20.70 8.26 -12.66
N TYR A 127 -19.69 9.13 -12.76
CA TYR A 127 -19.78 10.54 -12.44
C TYR A 127 -19.63 11.47 -13.66
N GLY A 128 -19.22 10.91 -14.81
CA GLY A 128 -18.82 11.68 -15.98
C GLY A 128 -17.46 12.36 -15.81
N LEU A 129 -16.86 12.75 -16.94
CA LEU A 129 -15.48 13.24 -17.01
C LEU A 129 -15.19 14.46 -16.13
N VAL A 130 -16.10 15.44 -16.11
CA VAL A 130 -15.88 16.71 -15.39
C VAL A 130 -15.84 16.49 -13.88
N PHE A 131 -16.87 15.83 -13.31
CA PHE A 131 -16.91 15.56 -11.88
C PHE A 131 -15.83 14.56 -11.47
N GLY A 132 -15.55 13.56 -12.32
CA GLY A 132 -14.44 12.65 -12.15
C GLY A 132 -13.09 13.38 -12.04
N ALA A 133 -12.82 14.33 -12.93
CA ALA A 133 -11.60 15.14 -12.86
C ALA A 133 -11.48 15.96 -11.57
N LEU A 134 -12.59 16.51 -11.06
CA LEU A 134 -12.60 17.22 -9.77
C LEU A 134 -12.24 16.30 -8.61
N ILE A 135 -12.81 15.08 -8.57
CA ILE A 135 -12.47 14.08 -7.56
C ILE A 135 -10.99 13.69 -7.66
N THR A 136 -10.49 13.38 -8.87
CA THR A 136 -9.08 13.05 -9.09
C THR A 136 -8.15 14.14 -8.58
N VAL A 137 -8.44 15.40 -8.90
CA VAL A 137 -7.67 16.56 -8.41
C VAL A 137 -7.75 16.68 -6.90
N ALA A 138 -8.94 16.49 -6.30
CA ALA A 138 -9.11 16.55 -4.84
C ALA A 138 -8.28 15.46 -4.13
N VAL A 139 -8.28 14.23 -4.65
CA VAL A 139 -7.47 13.12 -4.11
C VAL A 139 -5.97 13.42 -4.22
N LEU A 140 -5.51 13.93 -5.36
CA LEU A 140 -4.11 14.34 -5.55
C LEU A 140 -3.70 15.50 -4.64
N ALA A 141 -4.61 16.45 -4.43
CA ALA A 141 -4.38 17.62 -3.60
C ALA A 141 -4.39 17.29 -2.12
N LEU A 142 -4.98 16.17 -1.68
CA LEU A 142 -5.15 15.86 -0.26
C LEU A 142 -3.81 15.70 0.49
N PRO A 143 -2.82 14.90 0.02
CA PRO A 143 -1.50 14.87 0.65
C PRO A 143 -0.81 16.24 0.66
N LEU A 144 -0.96 17.03 -0.42
CA LEU A 144 -0.39 18.37 -0.52
C LEU A 144 -1.07 19.35 0.44
N GLY A 145 -2.40 19.29 0.57
CA GLY A 145 -3.18 20.10 1.48
C GLY A 145 -2.82 19.80 2.94
N ILE A 146 -2.70 18.53 3.32
CA ILE A 146 -2.20 18.14 4.64
C ILE A 146 -0.76 18.66 4.83
N ALA A 147 0.10 18.56 3.80
CA ALA A 147 1.45 19.13 3.85
C ALA A 147 1.47 20.63 4.08
N LEU A 148 0.66 21.38 3.36
CA LEU A 148 0.59 22.83 3.49
C LEU A 148 0.02 23.23 4.85
N VAL A 149 -1.05 22.57 5.32
CA VAL A 149 -1.66 22.86 6.63
C VAL A 149 -0.69 22.51 7.77
N THR A 150 -0.08 21.32 7.75
CA THR A 150 0.87 20.93 8.80
C THR A 150 2.11 21.82 8.81
N ASN A 151 2.61 22.24 7.64
CA ASN A 151 3.69 23.23 7.54
C ASN A 151 3.22 24.61 8.04
N TYR A 152 2.04 25.09 7.61
CA TYR A 152 1.44 26.36 8.06
C TYR A 152 1.34 26.44 9.59
N LEU A 153 0.83 25.37 10.22
CA LEU A 153 0.70 25.22 11.66
C LEU A 153 2.04 25.05 12.40
N SER A 154 3.14 24.76 11.70
CA SER A 154 4.48 24.60 12.29
C SER A 154 5.41 25.81 12.10
N PHE A 155 4.96 26.88 11.44
CA PHE A 155 5.72 28.14 11.29
C PHE A 155 5.87 28.95 12.57
N GLU A 156 5.24 28.57 13.68
CA GLU A 156 5.44 29.32 14.91
C GLU A 156 6.87 29.16 15.49
N ASN A 157 7.70 28.19 15.04
CA ASN A 157 8.98 27.91 15.73
C ASN A 157 10.12 27.19 14.97
N VAL A 158 10.28 27.29 13.64
CA VAL A 158 11.43 26.65 12.95
C VAL A 158 12.12 27.56 11.91
N ASN A 159 13.31 28.06 12.27
CA ASN A 159 14.18 28.86 11.39
C ASN A 159 14.67 28.06 10.17
N ALA A 160 14.56 28.67 8.99
CA ALA A 160 14.90 28.09 7.69
C ALA A 160 16.37 27.64 7.54
N GLU A 161 17.30 28.19 8.34
CA GLU A 161 18.74 27.85 8.29
C GLU A 161 19.07 26.45 8.86
N VAL A 162 18.24 25.93 9.79
CA VAL A 162 18.42 24.58 10.37
C VAL A 162 18.05 23.46 9.38
N SER A 163 17.28 23.82 8.35
CA SER A 163 16.87 22.94 7.25
C SER A 163 18.07 22.58 6.38
N ALA A 164 18.79 23.59 5.86
CA ALA A 164 19.88 23.45 4.88
C ALA A 164 21.09 22.64 5.40
N GLY A 165 21.58 22.94 6.61
CA GLY A 165 22.75 22.26 7.19
C GLY A 165 22.52 20.80 7.58
N ASN A 166 21.26 20.40 7.80
CA ASN A 166 20.90 19.04 8.21
C ASN A 166 20.63 18.09 7.04
N TYR A 167 20.42 18.57 5.82
CA TYR A 167 20.22 17.67 4.67
C TYR A 167 21.48 16.85 4.37
N ASN A 168 22.65 17.48 4.41
CA ASN A 168 23.91 16.77 4.17
C ASN A 168 24.22 15.79 5.31
N ALA A 169 24.02 16.18 6.57
CA ALA A 169 24.20 15.30 7.73
C ALA A 169 23.18 14.15 7.77
N ALA A 170 21.93 14.38 7.35
CA ALA A 170 20.92 13.35 7.22
C ALA A 170 21.20 12.42 6.03
N ILE A 171 21.74 12.92 4.90
CA ILE A 171 22.18 12.07 3.79
C ILE A 171 23.38 11.20 4.20
N THR A 172 24.34 11.74 4.96
CA THR A 172 25.46 10.98 5.52
C THR A 172 24.99 9.97 6.58
N GLY A 173 23.99 10.35 7.40
CA GLY A 173 23.31 9.48 8.35
C GLY A 173 22.51 8.36 7.68
N LEU A 174 21.76 8.66 6.62
CA LEU A 174 20.98 7.69 5.84
C LEU A 174 21.87 6.71 5.07
N ALA A 175 23.05 7.18 4.62
CA ALA A 175 24.07 6.33 4.02
C ALA A 175 24.75 5.41 5.05
N SER A 176 24.78 5.77 6.33
CA SER A 176 25.40 4.99 7.42
C SER A 176 24.40 4.19 8.27
N SER A 177 23.12 4.55 8.27
CA SER A 177 22.05 3.94 9.06
C SER A 177 21.09 3.06 8.24
N GLN A 178 21.42 2.73 6.99
CA GLN A 178 20.79 1.67 6.23
C GLN A 178 20.95 0.37 7.02
N GLY A 179 19.95 0.11 7.87
CA GLY A 179 19.94 -0.90 8.91
C GLY A 179 20.13 -2.28 8.30
N ARG A 180 21.39 -2.71 8.24
CA ARG A 180 21.71 -4.09 7.90
C ARG A 180 21.01 -4.99 8.92
N PRO A 181 20.25 -5.99 8.47
CA PRO A 181 19.56 -6.90 9.36
C PRO A 181 20.52 -7.52 10.38
N ARG A 182 20.18 -7.44 11.66
CA ARG A 182 21.04 -7.94 12.76
C ARG A 182 20.99 -9.46 12.91
N THR A 183 19.94 -10.09 12.36
CA THR A 183 19.70 -11.53 12.43
C THR A 183 19.33 -12.08 11.06
N SER A 184 19.52 -13.39 10.84
CA SER A 184 19.15 -14.06 9.59
C SER A 184 17.64 -13.98 9.31
N PHE A 185 16.81 -13.97 10.36
CA PHE A 185 15.37 -13.78 10.22
C PHE A 185 15.02 -12.38 9.67
N GLU A 186 15.59 -11.33 10.26
CA GLU A 186 15.37 -9.97 9.77
C GLU A 186 15.91 -9.81 8.34
N TYR A 187 17.00 -10.50 8.00
CA TYR A 187 17.53 -10.49 6.64
C TYR A 187 16.57 -11.13 5.64
N ASN A 188 16.06 -12.31 5.96
CA ASN A 188 15.11 -13.01 5.10
C ASN A 188 13.81 -12.22 4.94
N MET A 189 13.30 -11.62 6.03
CA MET A 189 12.09 -10.80 5.98
C MET A 189 12.30 -9.49 5.23
N TRP A 190 13.49 -8.88 5.37
CA TRP A 190 13.88 -7.73 4.58
C TRP A 190 13.91 -8.08 3.09
N LEU A 191 14.59 -9.16 2.71
CA LEU A 191 14.72 -9.60 1.32
C LEU A 191 13.37 -10.00 0.73
N PHE A 192 12.55 -10.71 1.52
CA PHE A 192 11.19 -11.07 1.17
C PHE A 192 10.38 -9.84 0.76
N MET A 193 10.40 -8.73 1.52
CA MET A 193 9.66 -7.52 1.14
C MET A 193 10.05 -7.00 -0.24
N ARG A 194 11.33 -7.04 -0.61
CA ARG A 194 11.81 -6.47 -1.87
C ARG A 194 11.43 -7.38 -3.04
N VAL A 195 11.71 -8.67 -2.91
CA VAL A 195 11.44 -9.65 -3.97
C VAL A 195 9.93 -9.85 -4.15
N SER A 196 9.18 -10.02 -3.06
CA SER A 196 7.72 -10.10 -3.14
C SER A 196 7.11 -8.81 -3.67
N GLY A 197 7.61 -7.63 -3.27
CA GLY A 197 7.13 -6.35 -3.78
C GLY A 197 7.25 -6.26 -5.30
N LEU A 198 8.39 -6.66 -5.88
CA LEU A 198 8.56 -6.71 -7.33
C LEU A 198 7.59 -7.69 -7.99
N LEU A 199 7.40 -8.87 -7.41
CA LEU A 199 6.43 -9.87 -7.91
C LEU A 199 4.99 -9.35 -7.84
N ILE A 200 4.60 -8.76 -6.72
CA ILE A 200 3.25 -8.23 -6.46
C ILE A 200 2.93 -7.07 -7.38
N ILE A 201 3.91 -6.25 -7.81
CA ILE A 201 3.65 -5.22 -8.83
C ILE A 201 3.02 -5.84 -10.07
N PHE A 202 3.56 -6.96 -10.58
CA PHE A 202 2.97 -7.62 -11.74
C PHE A 202 1.64 -8.30 -11.42
N LEU A 203 1.58 -9.03 -10.30
CA LEU A 203 0.37 -9.74 -9.91
C LEU A 203 -0.79 -8.76 -9.66
N ALA A 204 -0.61 -7.78 -8.76
CA ALA A 204 -1.64 -6.83 -8.39
C ALA A 204 -2.01 -5.89 -9.55
N LEU A 205 -1.06 -5.41 -10.36
CA LEU A 205 -1.44 -4.57 -11.52
C LEU A 205 -2.24 -5.37 -12.55
N PHE A 206 -1.87 -6.62 -12.83
CA PHE A 206 -2.69 -7.47 -13.71
C PHE A 206 -4.08 -7.71 -13.10
N HIS A 207 -4.18 -7.94 -11.79
CA HIS A 207 -5.46 -8.11 -11.10
C HIS A 207 -6.35 -6.88 -11.25
N MET A 208 -5.77 -5.70 -10.98
CA MET A 208 -6.49 -4.43 -11.09
C MET A 208 -6.93 -4.16 -12.53
N LEU A 209 -6.05 -4.38 -13.51
CA LEU A 209 -6.40 -4.19 -14.92
C LEU A 209 -7.53 -5.14 -15.34
N LEU A 210 -7.45 -6.42 -14.95
CA LEU A 210 -8.48 -7.40 -15.26
C LEU A 210 -9.83 -7.03 -14.64
N MET A 211 -9.86 -6.74 -13.34
CA MET A 211 -11.11 -6.49 -12.61
C MET A 211 -11.77 -5.15 -12.99
N HIS A 212 -10.98 -4.11 -13.25
CA HIS A 212 -11.52 -2.78 -13.51
C HIS A 212 -11.68 -2.44 -14.99
N PHE A 213 -10.81 -2.93 -15.89
CA PHE A 213 -10.85 -2.55 -17.30
C PHE A 213 -11.41 -3.63 -18.22
N VAL A 214 -11.30 -4.90 -17.84
CA VAL A 214 -11.75 -6.01 -18.69
C VAL A 214 -13.11 -6.55 -18.23
N ILE A 215 -13.22 -6.91 -16.95
CA ILE A 215 -14.46 -7.47 -16.39
C ILE A 215 -15.46 -6.39 -15.99
N ASN A 216 -14.95 -5.23 -15.56
CA ASN A 216 -15.71 -4.16 -14.93
C ASN A 216 -16.34 -4.59 -13.59
N VAL A 217 -15.93 -3.88 -12.54
CA VAL A 217 -16.41 -4.06 -11.16
C VAL A 217 -17.93 -3.91 -10.98
N GLU A 218 -18.62 -3.21 -11.88
CA GLU A 218 -20.09 -3.16 -11.89
C GLU A 218 -20.74 -4.50 -12.30
N GLN A 219 -20.03 -5.31 -13.08
CA GLN A 219 -20.54 -6.57 -13.64
C GLN A 219 -20.13 -7.80 -12.83
N ILE A 220 -19.25 -7.63 -11.83
CA ILE A 220 -18.86 -8.73 -10.94
C ILE A 220 -20.10 -9.28 -10.24
N SER A 221 -20.21 -10.61 -10.25
CA SER A 221 -21.23 -11.41 -9.57
C SER A 221 -20.62 -12.75 -9.15
N PHE A 222 -21.40 -13.56 -8.43
CA PHE A 222 -21.02 -14.94 -8.12
C PHE A 222 -20.60 -15.72 -9.37
N MET A 223 -21.29 -15.51 -10.50
CA MET A 223 -20.98 -16.19 -11.77
C MET A 223 -19.59 -15.86 -12.30
N THR A 224 -19.08 -14.65 -12.06
CA THR A 224 -17.70 -14.29 -12.41
C THR A 224 -16.68 -15.19 -11.71
N LEU A 225 -16.95 -15.58 -10.46
CA LEU A 225 -16.12 -16.53 -9.72
C LEU A 225 -16.25 -17.94 -10.27
N VAL A 226 -17.48 -18.38 -10.61
CA VAL A 226 -17.73 -19.67 -11.25
C VAL A 226 -16.93 -19.80 -12.54
N ASP A 227 -17.10 -18.84 -13.46
CA ASP A 227 -16.42 -18.86 -14.76
C ASP A 227 -14.90 -18.91 -14.62
N ARG A 228 -14.35 -18.16 -13.66
CA ARG A 228 -12.89 -18.15 -13.40
C ARG A 228 -12.41 -19.40 -12.70
N TRP A 229 -13.10 -19.94 -11.71
CA TRP A 229 -12.57 -21.01 -10.86
C TRP A 229 -13.01 -22.42 -11.25
N THR A 230 -14.06 -22.58 -12.06
CA THR A 230 -14.53 -23.88 -12.56
C THR A 230 -14.45 -24.00 -14.08
N GLY A 231 -14.14 -22.91 -14.79
CA GLY A 231 -13.94 -22.93 -16.24
C GLY A 231 -12.68 -23.69 -16.68
N VAL A 232 -12.42 -23.71 -18.00
CA VAL A 232 -11.29 -24.43 -18.62
C VAL A 232 -9.93 -24.01 -18.05
N GLN A 233 -9.80 -22.74 -17.65
CA GLN A 233 -8.59 -22.18 -17.06
C GLN A 233 -8.65 -22.11 -15.53
N GLY A 234 -9.57 -22.86 -14.89
CA GLY A 234 -9.82 -22.81 -13.45
C GLY A 234 -8.58 -22.96 -12.58
N ALA A 235 -7.73 -23.92 -12.92
CA ALA A 235 -6.47 -24.16 -12.20
C ALA A 235 -5.51 -22.95 -12.27
N PHE A 236 -5.44 -22.29 -13.42
CA PHE A 236 -4.62 -21.09 -13.59
C PHE A 236 -5.11 -19.95 -12.70
N TRP A 237 -6.43 -19.67 -12.72
CA TRP A 237 -7.01 -18.60 -11.93
C TRP A 237 -6.88 -18.84 -10.42
N ARG A 238 -7.13 -20.06 -9.96
CA ARG A 238 -6.93 -20.44 -8.54
C ARG A 238 -5.47 -20.30 -8.11
N LEU A 239 -4.51 -20.73 -8.95
CA LEU A 239 -3.09 -20.55 -8.66
C LEU A 239 -2.71 -19.06 -8.60
N TYR A 240 -3.19 -18.28 -9.57
CA TYR A 240 -2.92 -16.85 -9.62
C TYR A 240 -3.48 -16.11 -8.40
N ASP A 241 -4.73 -16.37 -8.02
CA ASP A 241 -5.38 -15.77 -6.85
C ASP A 241 -4.70 -16.24 -5.54
N LEU A 242 -4.23 -17.50 -5.47
CA LEU A 242 -3.44 -18.02 -4.35
C LEU A 242 -2.08 -17.33 -4.23
N LEU A 243 -1.38 -17.10 -5.35
CA LEU A 243 -0.11 -16.37 -5.35
C LEU A 243 -0.31 -14.92 -4.89
N LEU A 244 -1.38 -14.26 -5.36
CA LEU A 244 -1.76 -12.94 -4.86
C LEU A 244 -2.00 -12.96 -3.35
N LEU A 245 -2.81 -13.89 -2.85
CA LEU A 245 -3.09 -14.03 -1.42
C LEU A 245 -1.80 -14.24 -0.62
N ILE A 246 -0.98 -15.23 -0.99
CA ILE A 246 0.25 -15.57 -0.26
C ILE A 246 1.22 -14.39 -0.25
N PHE A 247 1.54 -13.82 -1.41
CA PHE A 247 2.56 -12.79 -1.49
C PHE A 247 2.05 -11.45 -1.01
N ALA A 248 0.90 -10.95 -1.49
CA ALA A 248 0.40 -9.63 -1.15
C ALA A 248 0.04 -9.53 0.34
N PHE A 249 -0.65 -10.53 0.88
CA PHE A 249 -1.08 -10.49 2.28
C PHE A 249 0.11 -10.65 3.23
N THR A 250 1.03 -11.60 2.95
CA THR A 250 2.25 -11.75 3.79
C THR A 250 3.17 -10.53 3.68
N HIS A 251 3.29 -9.91 2.51
CA HIS A 251 4.01 -8.65 2.32
C HIS A 251 3.40 -7.52 3.17
N GLY A 252 2.08 -7.35 3.13
CA GLY A 252 1.37 -6.34 3.92
C GLY A 252 1.51 -6.57 5.43
N ILE A 253 1.41 -7.81 5.88
CA ILE A 253 1.59 -8.19 7.29
C ILE A 253 3.01 -7.91 7.77
N ASN A 254 4.02 -8.30 6.99
CA ASN A 254 5.42 -8.02 7.35
C ASN A 254 5.73 -6.50 7.32
N GLY A 255 5.13 -5.76 6.38
CA GLY A 255 5.19 -4.29 6.36
C GLY A 255 4.58 -3.68 7.63
N THR A 256 3.41 -4.17 8.04
CA THR A 256 2.72 -3.72 9.26
C THR A 256 3.52 -4.06 10.51
N ARG A 257 4.18 -5.22 10.56
CA ARG A 257 5.12 -5.56 11.64
C ARG A 257 6.21 -4.49 11.80
N ASN A 258 6.78 -4.03 10.69
CA ASN A 258 7.81 -2.98 10.73
C ASN A 258 7.23 -1.65 11.22
N VAL A 259 6.00 -1.31 10.82
CA VAL A 259 5.30 -0.14 11.34
C VAL A 259 5.07 -0.27 12.85
N LEU A 260 4.64 -1.42 13.35
CA LEU A 260 4.44 -1.63 14.78
C LEU A 260 5.73 -1.43 15.59
N GLU A 261 6.88 -1.89 15.08
CA GLU A 261 8.19 -1.67 15.71
C GLU A 261 8.57 -0.19 15.78
N ASP A 262 8.16 0.62 14.80
CA ASP A 262 8.46 2.06 14.75
C ASP A 262 7.65 2.88 15.77
N TYR A 263 6.45 2.43 16.16
CA TYR A 263 5.52 3.21 16.99
C TYR A 263 5.32 2.66 18.41
N PHE A 264 5.48 1.35 18.62
CA PHE A 264 5.21 0.71 19.91
C PHE A 264 6.51 0.33 20.63
N HIS A 265 6.94 1.19 21.55
CA HIS A 265 8.20 1.00 22.27
C HIS A 265 8.10 0.05 23.48
N SER A 266 6.91 -0.13 24.06
CA SER A 266 6.77 -1.00 25.23
C SER A 266 6.90 -2.49 24.83
N PRO A 267 7.72 -3.30 25.53
CA PRO A 267 7.94 -4.70 25.17
C PRO A 267 6.66 -5.54 25.18
N GLY A 268 5.78 -5.32 26.16
CA GLY A 268 4.51 -6.05 26.31
C GLY A 268 3.54 -5.79 25.15
N TRP A 269 3.23 -4.52 24.85
CA TRP A 269 2.33 -4.19 23.74
C TRP A 269 2.89 -4.63 22.40
N ARG A 270 4.19 -4.46 22.18
CA ARG A 270 4.81 -4.90 20.93
C ARG A 270 4.73 -6.42 20.74
N ALA A 271 4.93 -7.22 21.80
CA ALA A 271 4.75 -8.66 21.73
C ALA A 271 3.29 -9.02 21.43
N PHE A 272 2.35 -8.44 22.17
CA PHE A 272 0.92 -8.65 21.99
C PHE A 272 0.43 -8.31 20.57
N LEU A 273 0.80 -7.13 20.05
CA LEU A 273 0.40 -6.65 18.73
C LEU A 273 0.97 -7.54 17.62
N LYS A 274 2.23 -7.98 17.74
CA LYS A 274 2.82 -8.89 16.75
C LYS A 274 2.18 -10.28 16.78
N ILE A 275 1.89 -10.83 17.96
CA ILE A 275 1.18 -12.11 18.07
C ILE A 275 -0.21 -12.00 17.44
N SER A 276 -0.93 -10.92 17.76
CA SER A 276 -2.25 -10.64 17.17
C SER A 276 -2.19 -10.51 15.66
N LEU A 277 -1.16 -9.83 15.14
CA LEU A 277 -0.93 -9.66 13.70
C LEU A 277 -0.65 -11.00 13.00
N TRP A 278 0.13 -11.90 13.62
CA TRP A 278 0.39 -13.23 13.07
C TRP A 278 -0.84 -14.14 13.14
N LEU A 279 -1.64 -14.05 14.20
CA LEU A 279 -2.91 -14.77 14.30
C LEU A 279 -3.88 -14.29 13.22
N PHE A 280 -4.00 -12.98 13.05
CA PHE A 280 -4.80 -12.36 11.99
C PHE A 280 -4.35 -12.81 10.60
N TRP A 281 -3.03 -12.82 10.35
CA TRP A 281 -2.47 -13.36 9.12
C TRP A 281 -2.85 -14.83 8.91
N PHE A 282 -2.67 -15.68 9.94
CA PHE A 282 -2.96 -17.10 9.84
C PHE A 282 -4.44 -17.37 9.53
N VAL A 283 -5.35 -16.72 10.25
CA VAL A 283 -6.80 -16.88 10.05
C VAL A 283 -7.21 -16.50 8.63
N LEU A 284 -6.83 -15.31 8.16
CA LEU A 284 -7.23 -14.86 6.81
C LEU A 284 -6.50 -15.63 5.71
N MET A 285 -5.25 -16.04 5.92
CA MET A 285 -4.50 -16.88 4.97
C MET A 285 -5.18 -18.25 4.79
N VAL A 286 -5.56 -18.90 5.89
CA VAL A 286 -6.28 -20.19 5.87
C VAL A 286 -7.66 -20.00 5.25
N MET A 287 -8.41 -18.98 5.66
CA MET A 287 -9.75 -18.70 5.14
C MET A 287 -9.75 -18.44 3.62
N GLY A 288 -8.84 -17.59 3.14
CA GLY A 288 -8.70 -17.31 1.70
C GLY A 288 -8.21 -18.51 0.91
N SER A 289 -7.24 -19.26 1.43
CA SER A 289 -6.75 -20.48 0.76
C SER A 289 -7.83 -21.56 0.73
N PHE A 290 -8.60 -21.70 1.81
CA PHE A 290 -9.69 -22.65 1.91
C PHE A 290 -10.72 -22.41 0.81
N ILE A 291 -11.25 -21.20 0.68
CA ILE A 291 -12.25 -20.93 -0.36
C ILE A 291 -11.68 -21.14 -1.77
N ILE A 292 -10.43 -20.74 -2.03
CA ILE A 292 -9.77 -20.97 -3.33
C ILE A 292 -9.71 -22.45 -3.70
N PHE A 293 -9.60 -23.38 -2.74
CA PHE A 293 -9.54 -24.82 -3.03
C PHE A 293 -10.89 -25.52 -2.93
N THR A 294 -11.75 -25.12 -2.00
CA THR A 294 -13.02 -25.79 -1.73
C THR A 294 -14.20 -25.17 -2.45
N PHE A 295 -14.02 -24.06 -3.18
CA PHE A 295 -15.11 -23.42 -3.91
C PHE A 295 -15.83 -24.41 -4.83
N ASN A 296 -17.12 -24.55 -4.57
CA ASN A 296 -18.09 -25.33 -5.31
C ASN A 296 -19.32 -24.43 -5.52
N PRO A 297 -19.76 -24.17 -6.77
CA PRO A 297 -20.86 -23.26 -7.05
C PRO A 297 -22.26 -23.74 -6.60
N GLY A 298 -22.39 -25.00 -6.17
CA GLY A 298 -23.67 -25.65 -5.87
C GLY A 298 -23.76 -27.00 -6.54
#